data_AF-A0A9E9NQC5-F1
#
_entry.id   AF-A0A9E9NQC5-F1
#
_cell.length_a   1.000
_cell.length_b   1.000
_cell.length_c   1.000
_cell.angle_alpha   90.00
_cell.angle_beta   90.00
_cell.angle_gamma   90.00
#
_symmetry.space_group_name_H-M   'P 1'
#
loop_
_entity.id
_entity.type
_entity.pdbx_description
1 polymer ?
#
loop_
_entity_poly.entity_id
_entity_poly.type
_entity_poly.pdbx_seq_one_letter_code
_entity_poly.pdbx_strand_id
1 'polypeptide(L)'
;MIKTPSSRHAFVALNEYSMMPLAKTVGIDVPEIRLVDMAILQDLPPLNLPQEQYAFAIKRFDRESTADTTELIHIEDFAQIFSAYPHQKYSTTNYEQIGKIIYQFSDKKLLIFSNLLAVYS
;
A
#
# COMPACT_ATOMS: atom_id res chain seq x y z
N MET A 1 -7.65 -5.97 -3.19
CA MET A 1 -7.97 -5.57 -1.80
C MET A 1 -8.83 -4.32 -1.88
N ILE A 2 -9.82 -4.19 -1.00
CA ILE A 2 -10.72 -3.03 -0.93
C ILE A 2 -10.46 -2.29 0.38
N LYS A 3 -10.37 -0.97 0.32
CA LYS A 3 -10.34 -0.08 1.48
C LYS A 3 -11.59 0.77 1.49
N THR A 4 -12.41 0.59 2.51
CA THR A 4 -13.66 1.33 2.72
C THR A 4 -13.39 2.73 3.28
N PRO A 5 -14.37 3.64 3.21
CA PRO A 5 -14.30 4.94 3.86
C PRO A 5 -13.93 4.86 5.34
N SER A 6 -13.16 5.84 5.82
CA SER A 6 -12.73 5.90 7.22
C SER A 6 -13.70 6.73 8.05
N SER A 7 -14.12 6.20 9.21
CA SER A 7 -14.93 6.95 10.18
C SER A 7 -14.15 8.07 10.90
N ARG A 8 -12.81 8.09 10.81
CA ARG A 8 -11.95 9.06 11.47
C ARG A 8 -11.46 10.16 10.54
N HIS A 9 -11.23 9.84 9.27
CA HIS A 9 -10.65 10.74 8.29
C HIS A 9 -11.53 10.75 7.04
N ALA A 10 -12.11 11.91 6.73
CA ALA A 10 -12.96 12.05 5.55
C ALA A 10 -12.16 11.89 4.25
N PHE A 11 -12.79 11.32 3.23
CA PHE A 11 -12.28 11.22 1.85
C PHE A 11 -10.95 10.45 1.69
N VAL A 12 -10.61 9.55 2.62
CA VAL A 12 -9.38 8.75 2.54
C VAL A 12 -9.29 7.96 1.23
N ALA A 13 -10.40 7.37 0.76
CA ALA A 13 -10.41 6.61 -0.48
C ALA A 13 -10.05 7.47 -1.71
N LEU A 14 -10.59 8.68 -1.79
CA LEU A 14 -10.28 9.64 -2.86
C LEU A 14 -8.85 10.14 -2.77
N ASN A 15 -8.36 10.40 -1.55
CA ASN A 15 -6.98 10.82 -1.32
C ASN A 15 -6.00 9.75 -1.80
N GLU A 16 -6.16 8.50 -1.36
CA GLU A 16 -5.31 7.39 -1.80
C GLU A 16 -5.37 7.19 -3.31
N TYR A 17 -6.56 7.27 -3.91
CA TYR A 17 -6.71 7.20 -5.37
C TYR A 17 -5.97 8.32 -6.09
N SER A 18 -5.98 9.55 -5.56
CA SER A 18 -5.34 10.70 -6.20
C SER A 18 -3.82 10.68 -6.05
N MET A 19 -3.31 10.17 -4.93
CA MET A 19 -1.87 10.09 -4.68
C MET A 19 -1.16 9.06 -5.56
N MET A 20 -1.82 7.96 -5.94
CA MET A 20 -1.20 6.88 -6.73
C MET A 20 -0.82 7.30 -8.16
N PRO A 21 -1.69 7.98 -8.96
CA PRO A 21 -1.30 8.57 -10.24
C PRO A 21 -0.19 9.60 -10.07
N LEU A 22 -0.24 10.43 -9.02
CA LEU A 22 0.81 11.40 -8.73
C LEU A 22 2.16 10.71 -8.52
N ALA A 23 2.22 9.68 -7.67
CA ALA A 23 3.43 8.86 -7.50
C ALA A 23 3.89 8.23 -8.82
N LYS A 24 2.97 7.75 -9.66
CA LYS A 24 3.29 7.22 -10.98
C LYS A 24 3.92 8.26 -11.91
N THR A 25 3.48 9.52 -11.85
CA THR A 25 4.06 10.59 -12.69
C THR A 25 5.53 10.87 -12.39
N VAL A 26 5.98 10.61 -11.15
CA VAL A 26 7.38 10.75 -10.74
C VAL A 26 8.18 9.45 -10.87
N GLY A 27 7.63 8.44 -11.56
CA GLY A 27 8.32 7.18 -11.88
C GLY A 27 8.29 6.12 -10.77
N ILE A 28 7.45 6.28 -9.76
CA ILE A 28 7.24 5.25 -8.73
C ILE A 28 6.35 4.15 -9.33
N ASP A 29 6.80 2.90 -9.18
CA ASP A 29 5.99 1.75 -9.55
C ASP A 29 4.83 1.61 -8.56
N VAL A 30 3.60 1.64 -9.09
CA VAL A 30 2.37 1.57 -8.31
C VAL A 30 1.48 0.46 -8.86
N PRO A 31 0.77 -0.27 -8.00
CA PRO A 31 -0.15 -1.29 -8.45
C PRO A 31 -1.34 -0.71 -9.21
N GLU A 32 -2.06 -1.56 -9.93
CA GLU A 32 -3.33 -1.17 -10.54
C GLU A 32 -4.35 -0.78 -9.45
N ILE A 33 -5.01 0.35 -9.65
CA ILE A 33 -5.95 0.94 -8.70
C ILE A 33 -7.26 1.34 -9.36
N ARG A 34 -8.35 1.34 -8.59
CA ARG A 34 -9.68 1.79 -9.04
C ARG A 34 -10.45 2.45 -7.89
N LEU A 35 -11.29 3.43 -8.21
CA LEU A 35 -12.39 3.81 -7.33
C LEU A 35 -13.58 2.91 -7.62
N VAL A 36 -14.17 2.39 -6.56
CA VAL A 36 -15.30 1.47 -6.63
C VAL A 36 -16.47 2.11 -5.90
N ASP A 37 -17.63 2.13 -6.53
CA ASP A 37 -18.85 2.64 -5.89
C ASP A 37 -19.25 1.70 -4.73
N MET A 38 -19.54 2.28 -3.56
CA MET A 38 -19.98 1.52 -2.39
C MET A 38 -21.27 0.74 -2.67
N ALA A 39 -22.12 1.22 -3.59
CA ALA A 39 -23.36 0.55 -3.96
C ALA A 39 -23.17 -0.80 -4.67
N ILE A 40 -21.99 -1.06 -5.26
CA ILE A 40 -21.72 -2.33 -5.95
C ILE A 40 -20.98 -3.34 -5.07
N LEU A 41 -20.50 -2.92 -3.90
CA LEU A 41 -19.84 -3.81 -2.95
C LEU A 41 -20.89 -4.61 -2.18
N GLN A 42 -21.10 -5.86 -2.60
CA GLN A 42 -21.95 -6.83 -1.91
C GLN A 42 -21.19 -7.49 -0.76
N ASP A 43 -21.93 -8.05 0.21
CA ASP A 43 -21.40 -8.87 1.30
C ASP A 43 -20.34 -8.20 2.20
N LEU A 44 -20.36 -6.86 2.30
CA LEU A 44 -19.58 -6.19 3.33
C LEU A 44 -20.15 -6.57 4.72
N PRO A 45 -19.29 -6.90 5.69
CA PRO A 45 -19.75 -7.09 7.06
C PRO A 45 -20.45 -5.82 7.55
N PRO A 46 -21.39 -5.92 8.50
CA PRO A 46 -22.07 -4.75 9.05
C PRO A 46 -21.03 -3.83 9.71
N LEU A 47 -20.70 -2.73 9.01
CA LEU A 47 -19.72 -1.75 9.42
C LEU A 47 -20.41 -0.39 9.53
N ASN A 48 -20.15 0.33 10.61
CA ASN A 48 -20.60 1.72 10.75
C ASN A 48 -19.66 2.63 9.94
N LEU A 49 -19.93 2.72 8.63
CA LEU A 49 -19.14 3.51 7.69
C LEU A 49 -19.79 4.89 7.47
N PRO A 50 -18.98 5.95 7.26
CA PRO A 50 -19.52 7.24 6.84
C PRO A 50 -20.21 7.12 5.47
N GLN A 51 -21.14 8.04 5.20
CA GLN A 51 -21.84 8.13 3.91
C GLN A 51 -20.95 8.75 2.84
N GLU A 52 -19.91 8.02 2.43
CA GLU A 52 -19.08 8.35 1.28
C GLU A 52 -19.35 7.38 0.13
N GLN A 53 -19.30 7.88 -1.11
CA GLN A 53 -19.70 7.10 -2.29
C GLN A 53 -18.68 6.03 -2.68
N TYR A 54 -17.39 6.22 -2.40
CA TYR A 54 -16.34 5.42 -3.00
C TYR A 54 -15.49 4.66 -1.98
N ALA A 55 -15.15 3.42 -2.33
CA ALA A 55 -14.05 2.68 -1.77
C ALA A 55 -12.84 2.70 -2.72
N PHE A 56 -11.66 2.51 -2.15
CA PHE A 56 -10.42 2.41 -2.91
C PHE A 56 -10.05 0.94 -3.13
N ALA A 57 -9.94 0.53 -4.38
CA ALA A 57 -9.52 -0.81 -4.75
C ALA A 57 -8.08 -0.80 -5.27
N ILE A 58 -7.30 -1.76 -4.79
CA ILE A 58 -5.89 -1.96 -5.16
C ILE A 58 -5.66 -3.42 -5.53
N LYS A 59 -5.09 -3.65 -6.71
CA LYS A 59 -4.64 -4.97 -7.14
C LYS A 59 -3.46 -5.40 -6.27
N ARG A 60 -3.56 -6.59 -5.70
CA ARG A 60 -2.50 -7.16 -4.85
C ARG A 60 -1.30 -7.51 -5.73
N PHE A 61 -0.13 -6.99 -5.37
CA PHE A 61 1.13 -7.27 -6.06
C PHE A 61 1.81 -8.56 -5.56
N ASP A 62 1.36 -9.08 -4.43
CA ASP A 62 1.81 -10.35 -3.85
C ASP A 62 1.02 -11.56 -4.38
N ARG A 63 0.29 -11.37 -5.48
CA ARG A 63 -0.52 -12.40 -6.14
C ARG A 63 -0.37 -12.31 -7.64
N GLU A 64 -0.07 -13.45 -8.25
CA GLU A 64 -0.04 -13.61 -9.70
C GLU A 64 -1.07 -14.66 -10.11
N SER A 65 -2.12 -14.22 -10.82
CA SER A 65 -3.19 -15.10 -11.28
C SER A 65 -2.97 -15.48 -12.74
N THR A 66 -2.90 -16.79 -13.01
CA THR A 66 -2.99 -17.38 -14.36
C THR A 66 -4.42 -17.86 -14.62
N ALA A 67 -4.67 -18.47 -15.78
CA ALA A 67 -6.00 -18.99 -16.13
C ALA A 67 -6.51 -20.04 -15.12
N ASP A 68 -5.61 -20.82 -14.53
CA ASP A 68 -5.97 -22.00 -13.74
C ASP A 68 -5.50 -21.92 -12.27
N THR A 69 -4.54 -21.04 -11.96
CA THR A 69 -3.93 -20.97 -10.62
C THR A 69 -3.71 -19.52 -10.17
N THR A 70 -3.62 -19.33 -8.85
CA THR A 70 -3.10 -18.09 -8.27
C THR A 70 -1.86 -18.43 -7.47
N GLU A 71 -0.72 -17.95 -7.95
CA GLU A 71 0.55 -18.01 -7.24
C GLU A 71 0.60 -16.89 -6.19
N LEU A 72 1.11 -17.24 -5.01
CA LEU A 72 1.32 -16.30 -3.92
C LEU A 72 2.81 -15.96 -3.87
N ILE A 73 3.10 -14.67 -3.97
CA ILE A 73 4.47 -14.15 -3.89
C ILE A 73 4.72 -13.76 -2.43
N HIS A 74 5.79 -14.28 -1.83
CA HIS A 74 6.14 -13.95 -0.46
C HIS A 74 6.50 -12.46 -0.33
N ILE A 75 5.91 -11.78 0.64
CA ILE A 75 6.22 -10.40 1.00
C ILE A 75 6.32 -10.27 2.51
N GLU A 76 7.20 -9.40 2.98
CA GLU A 76 7.32 -9.00 4.38
C GLU A 76 7.37 -7.47 4.48
N ASP A 77 6.74 -6.92 5.51
CA ASP A 77 6.94 -5.51 5.86
C ASP A 77 8.16 -5.33 6.77
N PHE A 78 8.66 -4.10 6.89
CA PHE A 78 9.83 -3.83 7.74
C PHE A 78 9.59 -4.16 9.21
N ALA A 79 8.38 -4.03 9.74
CA ALA A 79 8.11 -4.37 11.13
C ALA A 79 8.33 -5.87 11.39
N GLN A 80 7.92 -6.73 10.45
CA GLN A 80 8.19 -8.17 10.49
C GLN A 80 9.69 -8.47 10.38
N ILE A 81 10.39 -7.86 9.42
CA ILE A 81 11.84 -8.04 9.25
C ILE A 81 12.61 -7.64 10.52
N PHE A 82 12.20 -6.55 11.17
CA PHE A 82 12.79 -6.08 12.43
C PHE A 82 12.26 -6.79 13.68
N SER A 83 11.31 -7.72 13.54
CA SER A 83 10.60 -8.35 14.67
C SER A 83 10.03 -7.31 15.66
N ALA A 84 9.64 -6.14 15.14
CA ALA A 84 9.11 -5.04 15.92
C ALA A 84 7.64 -5.30 16.26
N TYR A 85 7.28 -5.10 17.53
CA TYR A 85 5.87 -5.18 17.91
C TYR A 85 5.05 -4.05 17.26
N PRO A 86 3.74 -4.22 17.04
CA PRO A 86 2.92 -3.19 16.39
C PRO A 86 2.99 -1.80 17.06
N HIS A 87 3.13 -1.75 18.39
CA HIS A 87 3.27 -0.51 19.15
C HIS A 87 4.65 0.17 19.00
N GLN A 88 5.62 -0.56 18.45
CA GLN A 88 7.01 -0.15 18.22
C GLN A 88 7.29 0.30 16.78
N LYS A 89 6.28 0.19 15.90
CA LYS A 89 6.40 0.46 14.46
C LYS A 89 6.96 1.85 14.13
N TYR A 90 6.71 2.85 14.97
CA TYR A 90 7.16 4.24 14.75
C TYR A 90 8.34 4.67 15.63
N SER A 91 8.77 3.86 16.60
CA SER A 91 9.78 4.24 17.59
C SER A 91 11.12 3.54 17.43
N THR A 92 11.16 2.42 16.70
CA THR A 92 12.23 1.42 16.86
C THR A 92 13.10 1.26 15.62
N THR A 93 12.61 1.70 14.46
CA THR A 93 13.30 1.57 13.18
C THR A 93 13.69 2.95 12.67
N ASN A 94 14.99 3.22 12.58
CA ASN A 94 15.50 4.45 11.97
C ASN A 94 15.65 4.27 10.45
N TYR A 95 15.58 5.37 9.69
CA TYR A 95 15.68 5.34 8.23
C TYR A 95 17.00 4.73 7.72
N GLU A 96 18.07 4.83 8.52
CA GLU A 96 19.37 4.23 8.20
C GLU A 96 19.30 2.70 8.18
N GLN A 97 18.58 2.08 9.11
CA GLN A 97 18.37 0.64 9.15
C GLN A 97 17.55 0.14 7.96
N ILE A 98 16.46 0.85 7.62
CA ILE A 98 15.66 0.56 6.42
C ILE A 98 16.57 0.61 5.18
N GLY A 99 17.39 1.65 5.10
CA GLY A 99 18.33 1.82 4.00
C GLY A 99 19.34 0.67 3.89
N LYS A 100 19.96 0.28 5.02
CA LYS A 100 20.92 -0.85 5.05
C LYS A 100 20.29 -2.13 4.51
N ILE A 101 19.05 -2.43 4.89
CA ILE A 101 18.33 -3.62 4.41
C ILE A 101 18.06 -3.52 2.91
N ILE A 102 17.54 -2.39 2.42
CA ILE A 102 17.29 -2.21 0.98
C ILE A 102 18.60 -2.39 0.18
N TYR A 103 19.70 -1.82 0.66
CA TYR A 103 21.00 -1.95 0.02
C TYR A 103 21.51 -3.40 -0.01
N GLN A 104 21.26 -4.16 1.05
CA GLN A 104 21.72 -5.54 1.19
C GLN A 104 20.89 -6.52 0.36
N PHE A 105 19.57 -6.31 0.25
CA PHE A 105 18.64 -7.29 -0.31
C PHE A 105 18.00 -6.89 -1.65
N SER A 106 18.25 -5.69 -2.17
CA SER A 106 17.74 -5.28 -3.49
C SER A 106 18.79 -5.44 -4.59
N ASP A 107 18.38 -6.04 -5.71
CA ASP A 107 19.17 -6.03 -6.95
C ASP A 107 19.20 -4.65 -7.63
N LYS A 108 18.29 -3.73 -7.25
CA LYS A 108 18.14 -2.35 -7.80
C LYS A 108 18.45 -1.29 -6.75
N LYS A 109 19.58 -1.44 -6.05
CA LYS A 109 20.03 -0.67 -4.88
C LYS A 109 19.80 0.85 -4.95
N LEU A 110 20.14 1.50 -6.06
CA LEU A 110 20.10 2.97 -6.20
C LEU A 110 18.73 3.54 -6.64
N LEU A 111 17.93 2.74 -7.35
CA LEU A 111 16.63 3.17 -7.89
C LEU A 111 15.54 3.21 -6.82
N ILE A 112 15.54 2.25 -5.90
CA ILE A 112 14.54 2.21 -4.81
C ILE A 112 14.79 3.35 -3.81
N PHE A 113 16.05 3.64 -3.49
CA PHE A 113 16.42 4.71 -2.55
C PHE A 113 16.10 6.11 -3.07
N SER A 114 16.40 6.39 -4.34
CA SER A 114 16.11 7.70 -4.94
C SER A 114 14.61 7.98 -5.02
N ASN A 115 13.82 6.96 -5.39
CA ASN A 115 12.37 7.07 -5.44
C ASN A 115 11.72 7.23 -4.05
N LEU A 116 12.29 6.61 -3.00
CA LEU A 116 11.79 6.77 -1.63
C LEU A 116 12.01 8.20 -1.11
N LEU A 117 13.15 8.81 -1.44
CA LEU A 117 13.46 10.19 -1.02
C LEU A 117 12.65 11.25 -1.78
N ALA A 118 12.36 11.01 -3.06
CA ALA A 118 11.60 11.93 -3.91
C ALA A 118 10.14 12.16 -3.47
N VAL A 119 9.56 11.26 -2.66
CA VAL A 119 8.21 11.45 -2.07
C VAL A 119 8.23 12.46 -0.92
N TYR A 120 9.41 12.75 -0.34
CA TYR A 120 9.55 13.56 0.87
C TYR A 120 10.36 14.86 0.67
N SER A 121 10.73 15.20 -0.57
CA SER A 121 11.41 16.45 -0.97
C SER A 121 10.51 17.34 -1.80
#